data_AF-A0A7W3W3L5-F1
#
_entry.id   AF-A0A7W3W3L5-F1
#
_cell.length_a   1.000
_cell.length_b   1.000
_cell.length_c   1.000
_cell.angle_alpha   90.00
_cell.angle_beta   90.00
_cell.angle_gamma   90.00
#
_symmetry.space_group_name_H-M   'P 1'
#
loop_
_entity.id
_entity.type
_entity.pdbx_description
1 polymer ?
#
loop_
_entity_poly.entity_id
_entity_poly.type
_entity_poly.pdbx_seq_one_letter_code
_entity_poly.pdbx_strand_id
1 'polypeptide(L)'
;MIAMGSHTPDARELDGRTLHGARNVVEDARTATREAADISDAFSASDISDLAPLHEIVTGQRPVQSGRRRVFRSGGMAWEDLVMAKTVLQNWRFVQE
;
A
#
# COMPACT_ATOMS: atom_id res chain seq x y z
N MET A 1 -4.21 -7.76 7.40
CA MET A 1 -4.61 -8.21 6.06
C MET A 1 -3.74 -7.49 5.05
N ILE A 2 -3.30 -8.18 4.01
CA ILE A 2 -2.56 -7.61 2.89
C ILE A 2 -3.43 -7.83 1.66
N ALA A 3 -3.69 -6.77 0.90
CA ALA A 3 -4.47 -6.78 -0.34
C ALA A 3 -3.59 -6.25 -1.46
N MET A 4 -3.64 -6.94 -2.60
CA MET A 4 -2.78 -6.70 -3.75
C MET A 4 -3.58 -6.65 -5.05
N GLY A 5 -4.76 -7.26 -5.16
CA GLY A 5 -5.34 -7.68 -6.44
C GLY A 5 -6.05 -6.61 -7.28
N SER A 6 -6.50 -5.51 -6.69
CA SER A 6 -7.39 -4.53 -7.33
C SER A 6 -6.68 -3.48 -8.19
N HIS A 7 -5.96 -3.86 -9.26
CA HIS A 7 -5.13 -2.93 -10.05
C HIS A 7 -5.89 -2.14 -11.13
N THR A 8 -7.21 -2.25 -11.19
CA THR A 8 -8.04 -1.51 -12.15
C THR A 8 -9.16 -0.76 -11.42
N PRO A 9 -9.62 0.39 -11.94
CA PRO A 9 -10.59 1.24 -11.25
C PRO A 9 -11.97 0.60 -11.00
N ASP A 10 -12.28 -0.50 -11.67
CA ASP A 10 -13.53 -1.26 -11.58
C ASP A 10 -13.41 -2.53 -10.73
N ALA A 11 -12.19 -2.93 -10.36
CA ALA A 11 -11.94 -4.13 -9.57
C ALA A 11 -11.79 -3.81 -8.08
N ARG A 12 -12.43 -4.61 -7.24
CA ARG A 12 -12.29 -4.52 -5.78
C ARG A 12 -11.92 -5.86 -5.16
N GLU A 13 -10.95 -5.82 -4.27
CA GLU A 13 -10.62 -6.95 -3.40
C GLU A 13 -11.28 -6.78 -2.02
N LEU A 14 -11.50 -5.54 -1.57
CA LEU A 14 -11.93 -5.20 -0.22
C LEU A 14 -13.20 -4.34 -0.23
N ASP A 15 -14.12 -4.65 0.66
CA ASP A 15 -15.28 -3.80 0.92
C ASP A 15 -14.97 -2.68 1.94
N GLY A 16 -15.81 -1.64 1.94
CA GLY A 16 -15.68 -0.51 2.86
C GLY A 16 -15.74 -0.91 4.33
N ARG A 17 -16.52 -1.94 4.69
CA ARG A 17 -16.63 -2.47 6.06
C ARG A 17 -15.32 -3.06 6.57
N THR A 18 -14.53 -3.65 5.67
CA THR A 18 -13.21 -4.20 5.99
C THR A 18 -12.21 -3.08 6.26
N LEU A 19 -12.28 -1.99 5.49
CA LEU A 19 -11.43 -0.81 5.65
C LEU A 19 -11.85 0.09 6.82
N HIS A 20 -13.13 0.11 7.15
CA HIS A 20 -13.69 0.93 8.22
C HIS A 20 -13.10 0.56 9.58
N GLY A 21 -12.64 1.58 10.31
CA GLY A 21 -12.00 1.40 11.62
C GLY A 21 -10.65 0.68 11.59
N ALA A 22 -10.15 0.23 10.43
CA ALA A 22 -8.79 -0.26 10.29
C ALA A 22 -7.78 0.90 10.24
N ARG A 23 -6.50 0.59 10.46
CA ARG A 23 -5.39 1.42 10.01
C ARG A 23 -5.08 0.98 8.58
N ASN A 24 -5.48 1.81 7.63
CA ASN A 24 -5.28 1.57 6.21
C ASN A 24 -3.90 2.11 5.80
N VAL A 25 -3.02 1.20 5.42
CA VAL A 25 -1.64 1.46 5.04
C VAL A 25 -1.52 1.29 3.54
N VAL A 26 -0.80 2.21 2.89
CA VAL A 26 -0.57 2.20 1.43
C VAL A 26 0.88 2.57 1.14
N GLU A 27 1.38 2.21 -0.04
CA GLU A 27 2.73 2.63 -0.48
C GLU A 27 2.79 4.15 -0.67
N ASP A 28 1.84 4.69 -1.45
CA ASP A 28 1.65 6.12 -1.68
C ASP A 28 0.15 6.48 -1.64
N ALA A 29 -0.20 7.53 -0.90
CA ALA A 29 -1.60 7.92 -0.71
C ALA A 29 -2.26 8.47 -1.98
N ARG A 30 -1.52 9.20 -2.83
CA ARG A 30 -2.08 9.78 -4.06
C ARG A 30 -2.31 8.70 -5.11
N THR A 31 -1.34 7.82 -5.31
CA THR A 31 -1.47 6.66 -6.21
C THR A 31 -2.62 5.76 -5.76
N ALA A 32 -2.66 5.39 -4.48
CA ALA A 32 -3.74 4.54 -3.97
C ALA A 32 -5.13 5.15 -4.16
N THR A 33 -5.28 6.46 -3.93
CA THR A 33 -6.57 7.16 -4.13
C THR A 33 -6.97 7.23 -5.61
N ARG A 34 -6.01 7.28 -6.53
CA ARG A 34 -6.26 7.35 -7.98
C ARG A 34 -6.53 5.97 -8.60
N GLU A 35 -5.85 4.93 -8.14
CA GLU A 35 -5.73 3.66 -8.87
C GLU A 35 -6.37 2.47 -8.16
N ALA A 36 -6.57 2.53 -6.83
CA ALA A 36 -7.17 1.44 -6.07
C ALA A 36 -8.64 1.74 -5.77
N ALA A 37 -9.55 1.05 -6.46
CA ALA A 37 -11.00 1.25 -6.29
C ALA A 37 -11.46 0.99 -4.85
N ASP A 38 -10.83 0.03 -4.14
CA ASP A 38 -11.09 -0.23 -2.72
C ASP A 38 -10.92 1.05 -1.87
N ILE A 39 -9.94 1.88 -2.21
CA ILE A 39 -9.59 3.10 -1.48
C ILE A 39 -10.43 4.29 -1.95
N SER A 40 -10.49 4.54 -3.26
CA SER A 40 -11.25 5.68 -3.82
C SER A 40 -12.71 5.64 -3.41
N ASP A 41 -13.29 4.46 -3.41
CA ASP A 41 -14.70 4.29 -3.13
C ASP A 41 -14.99 4.32 -1.64
N ALA A 42 -14.08 3.80 -0.80
CA ALA A 42 -14.18 3.94 0.65
C ALA A 42 -14.09 5.40 1.10
N PHE A 43 -13.27 6.23 0.43
CA PHE A 43 -13.29 7.68 0.65
C PHE A 43 -14.62 8.30 0.19
N SER A 44 -15.09 7.93 -0.99
CA SER A 44 -16.36 8.44 -1.54
C SER A 44 -17.55 8.08 -0.66
N ALA A 45 -17.55 6.88 -0.07
CA ALA A 45 -18.55 6.40 0.87
C ALA A 45 -18.34 6.88 2.31
N SER A 46 -17.27 7.65 2.59
CA SER A 46 -16.88 8.08 3.94
C SER A 46 -16.62 6.94 4.93
N ASP A 47 -16.29 5.74 4.44
CA ASP A 47 -15.89 4.60 5.26
C ASP A 47 -14.51 4.80 5.90
N ILE A 48 -13.65 5.58 5.22
CA ILE A 48 -12.32 5.97 5.67
C ILE A 48 -12.11 7.48 5.47
N SER A 49 -11.21 8.06 6.27
CA SER A 49 -10.88 9.48 6.21
C SER A 49 -9.36 9.76 6.20
N ASP A 50 -8.54 8.72 6.31
CA ASP A 50 -7.08 8.81 6.44
C ASP A 50 -6.41 7.55 5.89
N LEU A 51 -5.25 7.73 5.26
CA LEU A 51 -4.33 6.69 4.85
C LEU A 51 -2.99 6.93 5.53
N ALA A 52 -2.34 5.85 5.97
CA ALA A 52 -0.98 5.88 6.46
C ALA A 52 -0.02 5.44 5.34
N PRO A 53 0.82 6.33 4.78
CA PRO A 53 1.89 5.91 3.89
C PRO A 53 2.87 4.97 4.62
N LEU A 54 3.29 3.91 3.96
CA LEU A 54 4.18 2.91 4.54
C LEU A 54 5.51 3.52 5.00
N HIS A 55 6.03 4.52 4.26
CA HIS A 55 7.26 5.21 4.61
C HIS A 55 7.16 5.93 5.97
N GLU A 56 6.01 6.50 6.32
CA GLU A 56 5.83 7.17 7.61
C GLU A 56 5.89 6.16 8.78
N ILE A 57 5.44 4.92 8.54
CA ILE A 57 5.52 3.85 9.54
C ILE A 57 6.96 3.37 9.69
N VAL A 58 7.62 3.09 8.57
CA VAL A 58 9.00 2.56 8.55
C VAL A 58 9.99 3.56 9.14
N THR A 59 9.77 4.85 8.93
CA THR A 59 10.61 5.94 9.48
C THR A 59 10.21 6.37 10.89
N GLY A 60 9.16 5.76 11.47
CA GLY A 60 8.68 6.07 12.82
C GLY A 60 7.89 7.38 12.94
N GLN A 61 7.62 8.08 11.85
CA GLN A 61 6.80 9.31 11.83
C GLN A 61 5.34 9.05 12.20
N ARG A 62 4.79 7.88 11.84
CA ARG A 62 3.43 7.47 12.18
C ARG A 62 3.42 6.07 12.81
N PRO A 63 3.53 5.95 14.14
CA PRO A 63 3.52 4.65 14.81
C PRO A 63 2.16 3.96 14.65
N VAL A 64 2.19 2.65 14.43
CA VAL A 64 0.98 1.84 14.29
C VAL A 64 0.58 1.27 15.65
N GLN A 65 -0.55 1.74 16.18
CA GLN A 65 -1.08 1.29 17.46
C GLN A 65 -1.39 -0.21 17.46
N SER A 66 -0.98 -0.90 18.52
CA SER A 66 -1.39 -2.27 18.81
C SER A 66 -2.90 -2.34 19.08
N GLY A 67 -3.56 -3.43 18.67
CA GLY A 67 -4.98 -3.67 18.95
C GLY A 67 -5.97 -3.13 17.91
N ARG A 68 -5.54 -2.29 16.96
CA ARG A 68 -6.36 -1.88 15.81
C ARG A 68 -6.12 -2.81 14.62
N ARG A 69 -7.18 -3.16 13.88
CA ARG A 69 -7.06 -3.92 12.62
C ARG A 69 -6.16 -3.16 11.64
N ARG A 70 -5.30 -3.87 10.92
CA ARG A 70 -4.37 -3.31 9.94
C ARG A 70 -4.65 -3.89 8.56
N VAL A 71 -4.81 -3.01 7.58
CA VAL A 71 -4.94 -3.36 6.18
C VAL A 71 -3.79 -2.68 5.46
N PHE A 72 -2.95 -3.45 4.79
CA PHE A 72 -2.01 -2.92 3.83
C PHE A 72 -2.56 -3.17 2.43
N ARG A 73 -2.74 -2.11 1.66
CA ARG A 73 -3.11 -2.17 0.24
C ARG A 73 -1.89 -1.75 -0.57
N SER A 74 -1.31 -2.69 -1.31
CA SER A 74 -0.25 -2.44 -2.30
C SER A 74 -0.81 -2.42 -3.72
N GLY A 75 -0.30 -1.52 -4.55
CA GLY A 75 -0.54 -1.48 -6.00
C GLY A 75 0.72 -1.61 -6.84
N GLY A 76 1.88 -1.66 -6.19
CA GLY A 76 3.16 -1.58 -6.85
C GLY A 76 3.53 -0.13 -7.17
N MET A 77 4.79 0.20 -6.95
CA MET A 77 5.36 1.48 -7.32
C MET A 77 6.61 1.24 -8.16
N ALA A 78 6.78 1.99 -9.26
CA ALA A 78 7.93 1.80 -10.16
C ALA A 78 9.31 1.90 -9.47
N TRP A 79 9.40 2.57 -8.32
CA TRP A 79 10.64 2.62 -7.54
C TRP A 79 10.99 1.29 -6.88
N GLU A 80 10.00 0.45 -6.56
CA GLU A 80 10.20 -0.88 -5.96
C GLU A 80 10.93 -1.78 -6.95
N ASP A 81 10.45 -1.80 -8.20
CA ASP A 81 11.09 -2.53 -9.30
C ASP A 81 12.51 -2.02 -9.56
N LEU A 82 12.71 -0.69 -9.54
CA LEU A 82 14.03 -0.09 -9.77
C LEU A 82 15.03 -0.49 -8.67
N VAL A 83 14.62 -0.47 -7.41
CA VAL A 83 15.47 -0.89 -6.29
C VAL A 83 15.81 -2.37 -6.43
N MET A 84 14.82 -3.22 -6.71
CA MET A 84 15.03 -4.65 -6.91
C MET A 84 15.96 -4.95 -8.09
N ALA A 85 15.74 -4.32 -9.25
CA ALA A 85 16.57 -4.49 -10.44
C ALA A 85 18.02 -4.08 -10.18
N LYS A 86 18.25 -2.96 -9.47
CA LYS A 86 19.59 -2.54 -9.06
C LYS A 86 20.26 -3.58 -8.17
N THR A 87 19.56 -4.07 -7.15
CA THR A 87 20.10 -5.09 -6.23
C THR A 87 20.44 -6.39 -6.95
N VAL A 88 19.57 -6.87 -7.82
CA VAL A 88 19.82 -8.08 -8.63
C VAL A 88 21.05 -7.89 -9.52
N LEU A 89 21.17 -6.75 -10.20
CA LEU A 89 22.32 -6.46 -11.06
C LEU A 89 23.64 -6.41 -10.27
N GLN A 90 23.64 -5.78 -9.09
CA GLN A 90 24.81 -5.70 -8.22
C GLN A 90 25.24 -7.08 -7.72
N ASN A 91 24.28 -7.90 -7.26
CA ASN A 91 24.55 -9.24 -6.77
C ASN A 91 25.05 -10.17 -7.89
N TRP A 92 24.48 -10.05 -9.09
CA TRP A 92 24.94 -10.83 -10.24
C TRP A 92 26.39 -10.51 -10.59
N ARG A 93 26.78 -9.23 -10.61
CA ARG A 93 28.17 -8.82 -10.88
C ARG A 93 29.15 -9.36 -9.85
N PHE A 94 28.79 -9.31 -8.57
CA PHE A 94 29.62 -9.83 -7.48
C PHE A 94 29.89 -11.33 -7.58
N VAL A 95 28.97 -12.13 -8.13
CA VAL A 95 29.15 -13.58 -8.33
C VAL A 95 30.04 -13.91 -9.54
N GLN A 96 30.24 -12.95 -10.46
CA GLN A 96 31.08 -13.14 -11.66
C GLN A 96 32.54 -12.72 -11.44
N GLU A 97 32.85 -12.11 -10.28
CA GLU A 97 34.20 -11.75 -9.83
C GLU A 97 34.76 -12.81 -8.88
#